data_AF-A0A1R0F8E7-F1
#
_entry.id   AF-A0A1R0F8E7-F1
#
_cell.length_a   1.000
_cell.length_b   1.000
_cell.length_c   1.000
_cell.angle_alpha   90.00
_cell.angle_beta   90.00
_cell.angle_gamma   90.00
#
_symmetry.space_group_name_H-M   'P 1'
#
loop_
_entity.id
_entity.type
_entity.pdbx_description
1 polymer ?
#
loop_
_entity_poly.entity_id
_entity_poly.type
_entity_poly.pdbx_seq_one_letter_code
_entity_poly.pdbx_strand_id
1 'polypeptide(L)' 'MSIDSAMRISVGGMNRQADTLDQIAQNVAVGTTVGRETYDAGDDMVNMDLAEHNFKANFRVFQIADETMAEIINMKR' A
#
# COMPACT_ATOMS: atom_id res chain seq x y z
N MET A 1 -13.61 -12.22 -12.48
CA MET A 1 -12.87 -10.98 -12.15
C MET A 1 -11.87 -10.71 -13.27
N SER A 2 -11.77 -9.49 -13.79
CA SER A 2 -10.78 -9.11 -14.81
C SER A 2 -9.52 -8.53 -14.16
N ILE A 3 -8.40 -8.51 -14.90
CA ILE A 3 -7.16 -7.84 -14.47
C ILE A 3 -7.42 -6.36 -14.18
N ASP A 4 -8.27 -5.68 -14.97
CA ASP A 4 -8.70 -4.30 -14.72
C ASP A 4 -9.40 -4.15 -13.36
N SER A 5 -10.32 -5.07 -13.03
CA SER A 5 -11.01 -5.05 -11.74
C SER A 5 -10.05 -5.31 -10.57
N ALA A 6 -9.06 -6.19 -10.75
CA ALA A 6 -8.04 -6.45 -9.73
C ALA A 6 -7.14 -5.22 -9.52
N MET A 7 -6.67 -4.59 -10.60
CA MET A 7 -5.86 -3.37 -10.53
C MET A 7 -6.61 -2.22 -9.85
N ARG A 8 -7.89 -2.00 -10.16
CA ARG A 8 -8.72 -0.99 -9.48
C ARG A 8 -8.81 -1.23 -7.97
N ILE A 9 -9.03 -2.48 -7.57
CA ILE A 9 -9.05 -2.86 -6.15
C ILE A 9 -7.67 -2.59 -5.52
N SER A 10 -6.59 -2.93 -6.22
CA SER A 10 -5.22 -2.66 -5.77
C SER A 10 -4.91 -1.16 -5.65
N VAL A 11 -5.34 -0.30 -6.58
CA VAL A 11 -5.22 1.16 -6.41
C VAL A 11 -5.97 1.62 -5.17
N GLY A 12 -7.21 1.16 -5.01
CA GLY A 12 -8.01 1.50 -3.83
C GLY A 12 -7.38 1.02 -2.52
N GLY A 13 -6.65 -0.10 -2.55
CA GLY A 13 -5.84 -0.57 -1.43
C GLY A 13 -4.61 0.31 -1.18
N MET A 14 -3.85 0.63 -2.23
CA MET A 14 -2.66 1.48 -2.15
C MET A 14 -2.99 2.87 -1.63
N ASN A 15 -4.07 3.51 -2.10
CA ASN A 15 -4.46 4.84 -1.62
C ASN A 15 -4.79 4.82 -0.12
N ARG A 16 -5.54 3.82 0.36
CA ARG A 16 -5.82 3.67 1.79
C ARG A 16 -4.55 3.50 2.63
N GLN A 17 -3.59 2.73 2.12
CA GLN A 17 -2.32 2.58 2.81
C GLN A 17 -1.45 3.83 2.73
N ALA A 18 -1.50 4.60 1.64
CA ALA A 18 -0.83 5.89 1.54
C ALA A 18 -1.39 6.89 2.57
N ASP A 19 -2.72 6.97 2.71
CA ASP A 19 -3.37 7.81 3.73
C ASP A 19 -2.95 7.39 5.16
N THR A 20 -2.87 6.08 5.39
CA THR A 20 -2.43 5.52 6.68
C THR A 20 -0.96 5.83 6.96
N LEU A 21 -0.09 5.69 5.96
CA LEU A 21 1.33 6.02 6.05
C LEU A 21 1.53 7.50 6.38
N ASP A 22 0.79 8.39 5.72
CA ASP A 22 0.88 9.84 5.95
C ASP A 22 0.45 10.20 7.38
N GLN A 23 -0.68 9.65 7.86
CA GLN A 23 -1.14 9.87 9.22
C GLN A 23 -0.12 9.39 10.27
N ILE A 24 0.45 8.21 10.06
CA ILE A 24 1.44 7.65 10.99
C ILE A 24 2.73 8.47 10.94
N ALA A 25 3.20 8.87 9.76
CA ALA A 25 4.36 9.72 9.61
C ALA A 25 4.19 11.06 10.33
N GLN A 26 2.98 11.65 10.27
CA GLN A 26 2.64 12.85 11.03
C GLN A 26 2.69 12.59 12.54
N ASN A 27 2.11 11.48 13.03
CA ASN A 27 2.15 11.15 14.45
C ASN A 27 3.60 10.98 14.95
N VAL A 28 4.43 10.29 14.16
CA VAL A 28 5.86 10.10 14.44
C VAL A 28 6.59 11.44 14.52
N ALA A 29 6.34 12.34 13.56
CA ALA A 29 6.98 13.64 13.50
C ALA A 29 6.54 14.59 14.62
N VAL A 30 5.26 14.57 14.99
CA VAL A 30 4.70 15.44 16.04
C VAL A 30 5.01 14.90 17.44
N GLY A 31 5.31 13.60 17.57
CA GLY A 31 5.56 12.99 18.87
C GLY A 31 4.28 12.79 19.69
N THR A 32 3.13 12.70 19.02
CA THR A 32 1.83 12.46 19.64
C THR A 32 0.85 11.87 18.64
N THR A 33 -0.10 11.07 19.13
CA THR A 33 -1.19 10.51 18.33
C THR A 33 -2.51 11.09 18.85
N VAL A 34 -3.30 11.73 17.99
CA VAL A 34 -4.59 12.29 18.39
C VAL A 34 -5.50 11.15 18.88
N GLY A 35 -5.94 11.23 20.14
CA GLY A 35 -6.84 10.24 20.75
C GLY A 35 -6.14 9.08 21.49
N ARG A 36 -4.81 9.12 21.66
CA ARG A 36 -4.06 8.11 22.43
C ARG A 36 -3.54 8.73 23.74
N GLU A 37 -3.77 8.06 24.88
CA GLU A 37 -3.36 8.56 26.21
C GLU A 37 -1.83 8.53 26.41
N THR A 38 -1.17 7.58 25.77
CA THR A 38 0.29 7.44 25.76
C THR A 38 0.76 7.34 24.31
N TYR A 39 1.70 8.22 23.93
CA TYR A 39 2.36 8.17 22.64
C TYR A 39 3.59 7.25 22.71
N ASP A 40 3.64 6.27 21.82
CA ASP A 40 4.81 5.43 21.59
C ASP A 40 5.15 5.45 20.10
N ALA A 41 6.30 6.06 19.76
CA ALA A 41 6.79 6.11 18.40
C ALA A 41 7.06 4.71 17.82
N GLY A 42 7.42 3.74 18.66
CA GLY A 42 7.68 2.36 18.23
C GLY A 42 6.44 1.70 17.64
N ASP A 43 5.29 1.84 18.29
CA ASP A 43 4.01 1.32 17.80
C ASP A 43 3.63 1.95 16.45
N ASP A 44 3.78 3.26 16.34
CA ASP A 44 3.46 3.98 15.10
C ASP A 44 4.40 3.54 13.96
N MET A 45 5.70 3.36 14.23
CA MET A 45 6.65 2.83 13.24
C MET A 45 6.33 1.38 12.81
N VAL A 46 5.86 0.52 13.71
CA VAL A 46 5.41 -0.84 13.36
C VAL A 46 4.16 -0.79 12.48
N ASN A 47 3.22 0.10 12.80
CA ASN A 47 2.04 0.30 11.97
C ASN A 47 2.41 0.87 10.58
N MET A 48 3.45 1.71 10.51
CA MET A 48 4.00 2.22 9.25
C MET A 48 4.52 1.07 8.38
N ASP A 49 5.32 0.18 8.95
CA ASP A 49 5.87 -0.99 8.24
C ASP A 49 4.75 -1.91 7.73
N LEU A 50 3.72 -2.14 8.53
CA LEU A 50 2.55 -2.92 8.11
C LEU A 50 1.79 -2.26 6.95
N ALA A 51 1.60 -0.94 7.00
CA ALA A 51 0.95 -0.20 5.93
C ALA A 51 1.79 -0.24 4.63
N GLU A 52 3.11 -0.11 4.73
CA GLU A 52 4.05 -0.23 3.61
C GLU A 52 4.00 -1.64 3.00
N HIS A 53 4.04 -2.69 3.83
CA HIS A 53 3.93 -4.07 3.39
C HIS A 53 2.65 -4.30 2.58
N ASN A 54 1.52 -3.79 3.05
CA ASN A 54 0.25 -3.90 2.35
C ASN A 54 0.19 -3.05 1.07
N PHE A 55 0.83 -1.88 1.05
CA PHE A 55 0.98 -1.09 -0.16
C PHE A 55 1.74 -1.89 -1.24
N LYS A 56 2.89 -2.48 -0.86
CA LYS A 56 3.70 -3.34 -1.74
C LYS A 56 2.93 -4.57 -2.23
N ALA A 57 2.14 -5.20 -1.36
CA ALA A 57 1.29 -6.33 -1.75
C ALA A 57 0.26 -5.93 -2.83
N ASN A 58 -0.36 -4.75 -2.70
CA ASN A 58 -1.26 -4.23 -3.73
C ASN A 58 -0.52 -3.86 -5.02
N PHE A 59 0.68 -3.28 -4.93
CA PHE A 59 1.52 -2.98 -6.07
C PHE A 59 1.94 -4.23 -6.86
N ARG A 60 2.11 -5.38 -6.20
CA ARG A 60 2.46 -6.64 -6.87
C ARG A 60 1.45 -7.05 -7.94
N VAL A 61 0.17 -6.68 -7.78
CA VAL A 61 -0.87 -6.92 -8.80
C VAL A 61 -0.58 -6.17 -10.09
N PHE A 62 -0.03 -4.95 -10.02
CA PHE A 62 0.39 -4.19 -11.20
C PHE A 62 1.57 -4.83 -11.90
N GLN A 63 2.56 -5.32 -11.15
CA GLN A 63 3.72 -6.02 -11.71
C GLN A 63 3.28 -7.26 -12.50
N ILE A 64 2.40 -8.08 -11.92
CA ILE A 64 1.88 -9.29 -12.59
C ILE A 64 1.03 -8.90 -13.81
N ALA A 65 0.25 -7.82 -13.75
CA ALA A 65 -0.51 -7.34 -14.90
C ALA A 65 0.40 -6.93 -16.07
N ASP A 66 1.52 -6.26 -15.78
CA ASP A 66 2.52 -5.88 -16.79
C ASP A 66 3.23 -7.10 -17.37
N GLU A 67 3.69 -8.04 -16.52
CA GLU A 67 4.32 -9.30 -16.92
C GLU A 67 3.40 -10.12 -17.85
N THR A 68 2.12 -10.27 -17.48
CA THR A 68 1.15 -11.03 -18.29
C THR A 68 0.84 -10.34 -19.62
N MET A 69 0.80 -9.01 -19.66
CA MET A 69 0.61 -8.26 -20.91
C MET A 69 1.79 -8.42 -21.85
N ALA A 70 3.02 -8.36 -21.32
CA ALA A 70 4.23 -8.62 -22.08
C ALA A 70 4.25 -10.05 -22.67
N GLU A 71 3.84 -11.05 -21.89
CA GLU A 71 3.73 -12.44 -22.35
C GLU A 71 2.70 -12.60 -23.47
N ILE A 72 1.51 -11.99 -23.35
CA ILE A 72 0.48 -12.00 -24.40
C ILE A 72 1.00 -11.38 -25.71
N ILE A 73 1.76 -10.29 -25.63
CA ILE A 73 2.35 -9.66 -26.81
C ILE A 73 3.38 -10.60 -27.45
N ASN A 74 4.21 -11.25 -26.65
CA ASN A 74 5.22 -12.18 -27.13
C ASN A 74 4.61 -13.44 -27.76
N MET A 75 3.48 -13.94 -27.26
CA MET A 75 2.74 -15.06 -27.86
C MET A 75 2.10 -14.73 -29.21
N LYS A 76 1.87 -13.45 -29.52
CA LYS A 76 1.31 -13.00 -30.81
C LYS A 76 2.35 -12.87 -31.93
N ARG A 77 3.63 -12.99 -31.60
CA ARG A 77 4.74 -12.98 -32.56
C ARG A 77 5.11 -14.40 -32.97
#